data_AF-A0A8T4KK38-F1
#
_entry.id   AF-A0A8T4KK38-F1
#
_cell.length_a   1.000
_cell.length_b   1.000
_cell.length_c   1.000
_cell.angle_alpha   90.00
_cell.angle_beta   90.00
_cell.angle_gamma   90.00
#
_symmetry.space_group_name_H-M   'P 1'
#
loop_
_entity.id
_entity.type
_entity.pdbx_description
1 polymer ?
#
loop_
_entity_poly.entity_id
_entity_poly.type
_entity_poly.pdbx_seq_one_letter_code
_entity_poly.pdbx_strand_id
1 'polypeptide(L)'
;MIEVEFTTDATVEKPDVIGAIFGQTEGLLGQDLDLRELQRTGRIGRIDVEVEAIEGKTSGKFYVPSSLDSSETALVAAAFETIERIGPSNAKVKVSVVKDVRVMKRDFMIGRAKDILQNLIGVEQPSATAITEQIKEDVRTAQILDFMGLPSGPDVQTSDEVILVEGRADVLNLLKNGINNAIAIGGTTIPGAVVNLSKEKITTLFVDGDRGGDLIIKEALQLCDIDYIVRAPTEKEVEDLTKKEIFKALREKIDAQLLKTEVKTKELKEFIRRNAAPQASEKSETTE
;
A
#
# COMPACT_ATOMS: atom_id res chain seq x y z
N MET A 1 -33.12 8.44 -3.18
CA MET A 1 -33.66 9.46 -4.09
C MET A 1 -34.15 8.75 -5.33
N ILE A 2 -35.42 8.93 -5.63
CA ILE A 2 -36.05 8.41 -6.84
C ILE A 2 -36.17 9.58 -7.81
N GLU A 3 -35.64 9.42 -9.02
CA GLU A 3 -35.81 10.34 -10.13
C GLU A 3 -36.80 9.71 -11.12
N VAL A 4 -37.82 10.47 -11.48
CA VAL A 4 -38.89 10.02 -12.38
C VAL A 4 -39.11 11.07 -13.44
N GLU A 5 -39.21 10.63 -14.68
CA GLU A 5 -39.50 11.48 -15.84
C GLU A 5 -40.95 11.25 -16.27
N PHE A 6 -41.64 12.31 -16.68
CA PHE A 6 -42.99 12.22 -17.20
C PHE A 6 -43.18 13.09 -18.44
N THR A 7 -44.13 12.67 -19.28
CA THR A 7 -44.56 13.42 -20.47
C THR A 7 -46.08 13.41 -20.61
N THR A 8 -46.67 14.54 -20.97
CA THR A 8 -48.12 14.72 -21.18
C THR A 8 -48.38 15.48 -22.48
N ASP A 9 -49.50 15.17 -23.13
CA ASP A 9 -49.94 15.84 -24.36
C ASP A 9 -50.79 17.11 -24.11
N ALA A 10 -50.76 17.63 -22.87
CA ALA A 10 -51.39 18.89 -22.49
C ALA A 10 -50.49 19.69 -21.56
N THR A 11 -50.75 21.00 -21.45
CA THR A 11 -50.16 21.88 -20.44
C THR A 11 -50.61 21.43 -19.05
N VAL A 12 -49.65 21.06 -18.19
CA VAL A 12 -49.90 20.72 -16.79
C VAL A 12 -49.01 21.57 -15.89
N GLU A 13 -49.47 21.87 -14.69
CA GLU A 13 -48.69 22.63 -13.71
C GLU A 13 -48.16 21.74 -12.59
N LYS A 14 -47.22 22.28 -11.80
CA LYS A 14 -46.64 21.59 -10.64
C LYS A 14 -47.71 21.01 -9.66
N PRO A 15 -48.81 21.72 -9.34
CA PRO A 15 -49.86 21.16 -8.48
C PRO A 15 -50.54 19.92 -9.07
N ASP A 16 -50.71 19.85 -10.39
CA ASP A 16 -51.34 18.70 -11.06
C ASP A 16 -50.48 17.44 -10.92
N VAL A 17 -49.17 17.59 -11.06
CA VAL A 17 -48.20 16.49 -10.90
C VAL A 17 -48.21 15.98 -9.46
N ILE A 18 -48.17 16.88 -8.48
CA ILE A 18 -48.26 16.51 -7.05
C ILE A 18 -49.59 15.82 -6.75
N GLY A 19 -50.69 16.35 -7.28
CA GLY A 19 -52.02 15.77 -7.12
C GLY A 19 -52.12 14.36 -7.71
N ALA A 20 -51.53 14.12 -8.88
CA ALA A 20 -51.47 12.81 -9.51
C ALA A 20 -50.61 11.83 -8.70
N ILE A 21 -49.43 12.29 -8.22
CA ILE A 21 -48.54 11.46 -7.41
C ILE A 21 -49.26 10.97 -6.16
N PHE A 22 -49.81 11.86 -5.34
CA PHE A 22 -50.48 11.44 -4.12
C PHE A 22 -51.80 10.73 -4.41
N GLY A 23 -52.59 11.17 -5.39
CA GLY A 23 -53.92 10.61 -5.63
C GLY A 23 -53.90 9.20 -6.22
N GLN A 24 -53.00 8.91 -7.18
CA GLN A 24 -52.98 7.61 -7.86
C GLN A 24 -52.09 6.58 -7.19
N THR A 25 -51.19 6.99 -6.29
CA THR A 25 -50.39 6.04 -5.51
C THR A 25 -51.05 5.67 -4.17
N GLU A 26 -52.06 6.43 -3.74
CA GLU A 26 -52.83 6.16 -2.51
C GLU A 26 -53.59 4.83 -2.63
N GLY A 27 -53.48 3.99 -1.60
CA GLY A 27 -54.16 2.69 -1.54
C GLY A 27 -53.47 1.52 -2.27
N LEU A 28 -52.41 1.76 -3.06
CA LEU A 28 -51.68 0.70 -3.76
C LEU A 28 -50.65 -0.03 -2.88
N LEU A 29 -50.07 0.67 -1.90
CA LEU A 29 -48.88 0.22 -1.15
C LEU A 29 -49.15 -0.17 0.31
N GLY A 30 -50.41 -0.12 0.76
CA GLY A 30 -50.78 -0.31 2.16
C GLY A 30 -50.52 0.93 3.04
N GLN A 31 -50.98 0.90 4.30
CA GLN A 31 -50.94 2.07 5.20
C GLN A 31 -49.51 2.49 5.58
N ASP A 32 -48.59 1.53 5.73
CA ASP A 32 -47.21 1.80 6.16
C ASP A 32 -46.33 2.45 5.08
N LEU A 33 -46.77 2.37 3.82
CA LEU A 33 -46.07 2.92 2.65
C LEU A 33 -46.87 4.00 1.92
N ASP A 34 -47.94 4.52 2.53
CA ASP A 34 -48.65 5.68 2.03
C ASP A 34 -47.72 6.91 2.02
N LEU A 35 -47.57 7.54 0.86
CA LEU A 35 -46.70 8.71 0.68
C LEU A 35 -47.03 9.86 1.63
N ARG A 36 -48.31 10.06 2.00
CA ARG A 36 -48.70 11.13 2.93
C ARG A 36 -48.16 10.85 4.33
N GLU A 37 -48.32 9.62 4.81
CA GLU A 37 -47.80 9.18 6.11
C GLU A 37 -46.27 9.12 6.11
N LEU A 38 -45.66 8.65 5.02
CA LEU A 38 -44.20 8.63 4.87
C LEU A 38 -43.61 10.04 4.87
N GLN A 39 -44.30 11.02 4.30
CA GLN A 39 -43.88 12.43 4.35
C GLN A 39 -44.08 13.02 5.76
N ARG A 40 -45.20 12.71 6.43
CA ARG A 40 -45.48 13.16 7.81
C ARG A 40 -44.47 12.60 8.82
N THR A 41 -44.07 11.35 8.66
CA THR A 41 -43.07 10.67 9.50
C THR A 41 -41.63 11.01 9.12
N GLY A 42 -41.42 11.76 8.03
CA GLY A 42 -40.10 12.18 7.56
C GLY A 42 -39.31 11.07 6.85
N ARG A 43 -39.93 9.92 6.58
CA ARG A 43 -39.31 8.82 5.83
C ARG A 43 -39.14 9.17 4.34
N ILE A 44 -40.08 9.93 3.79
CA ILE A 44 -40.00 10.59 2.47
C ILE A 44 -39.89 12.11 2.65
N GLY A 45 -39.05 12.74 1.82
CA GLY A 45 -38.83 14.19 1.82
C GLY A 45 -39.91 14.96 1.05
N ARG A 46 -39.63 16.24 0.79
CA ARG A 46 -40.45 17.04 -0.13
C ARG A 46 -40.22 16.56 -1.56
N ILE A 47 -41.30 16.46 -2.32
CA ILE A 47 -41.24 16.10 -3.73
C ILE A 47 -40.98 17.36 -4.53
N ASP A 48 -39.82 17.41 -5.18
CA ASP A 48 -39.48 18.49 -6.09
C ASP A 48 -39.91 18.11 -7.50
N VAL A 49 -40.58 19.04 -8.18
CA VAL A 49 -41.12 18.83 -9.51
C VAL A 49 -40.64 19.97 -10.40
N GLU A 50 -40.08 19.60 -11.52
CA GLU A 50 -39.65 20.46 -12.62
C GLU A 50 -40.55 20.18 -13.82
N VAL A 51 -41.09 21.24 -14.40
CA VAL A 51 -42.10 21.15 -15.46
C VAL A 51 -41.70 22.11 -16.57
N GLU A 52 -41.57 21.59 -17.79
CA GLU A 52 -41.29 22.36 -18.99
C GLU A 52 -42.40 22.12 -20.02
N ALA A 53 -43.08 23.19 -20.42
CA ALA A 53 -44.13 23.14 -21.43
C ALA A 53 -43.61 23.70 -22.76
N ILE A 54 -43.65 22.89 -23.82
CA ILE A 54 -43.24 23.26 -25.17
C ILE A 54 -44.36 22.87 -26.14
N GLU A 55 -44.87 23.83 -26.90
CA GLU A 55 -45.89 23.62 -27.96
C GLU A 55 -47.14 22.83 -27.51
N GLY A 56 -47.59 23.05 -26.26
CA GLY A 56 -48.79 22.39 -25.71
C GLY A 56 -48.56 20.97 -25.18
N LYS A 57 -47.34 20.44 -25.29
CA LYS A 57 -46.90 19.24 -24.57
C LYS A 57 -46.07 19.63 -23.36
N THR A 58 -46.17 18.84 -22.30
CA THR A 58 -45.38 19.06 -21.10
C THR A 58 -44.47 17.88 -20.85
N SER A 59 -43.19 18.16 -20.64
CA SER A 59 -42.24 17.19 -20.13
C SER A 59 -41.74 17.68 -18.78
N GLY A 60 -41.49 16.76 -17.87
CA GLY A 60 -41.00 17.15 -16.56
C GLY A 60 -40.31 16.01 -15.85
N LYS A 61 -39.69 16.38 -14.73
CA LYS A 61 -39.03 15.45 -13.83
C LYS A 61 -39.53 15.71 -12.42
N PHE A 62 -39.62 14.67 -11.63
CA PHE A 62 -39.77 14.83 -10.19
C PHE A 62 -38.80 13.97 -9.40
N TYR A 63 -38.39 14.53 -8.27
CA TYR A 63 -37.39 13.99 -7.38
C TYR A 63 -38.02 13.71 -6.02
N VAL A 64 -37.92 12.45 -5.58
CA VAL A 64 -38.44 12.02 -4.29
C VAL A 64 -37.27 11.61 -3.40
N PRO A 65 -36.89 12.42 -2.40
CA PRO A 65 -35.94 12.02 -1.38
C PRO A 65 -36.56 10.91 -0.53
N SER A 66 -35.88 9.78 -0.40
CA SER A 66 -36.32 8.65 0.42
C SER A 66 -35.21 8.30 1.40
N SER A 67 -35.61 8.03 2.64
CA SER A 67 -34.80 7.42 3.69
C SER A 67 -35.26 5.98 4.03
N LEU A 68 -36.13 5.43 3.20
CA LEU A 68 -36.57 4.03 3.26
C LEU A 68 -35.42 3.08 2.92
N ASP A 69 -35.62 1.79 3.17
CA ASP A 69 -34.69 0.79 2.68
C ASP A 69 -34.78 0.63 1.14
N SER A 70 -33.87 -0.14 0.55
CA SER A 70 -33.81 -0.33 -0.91
C SER A 70 -35.06 -0.99 -1.47
N SER A 71 -35.68 -1.91 -0.71
CA SER A 71 -36.84 -2.69 -1.15
C SER A 71 -38.10 -1.84 -1.14
N GLU A 72 -38.36 -1.13 -0.06
CA GLU A 72 -39.45 -0.16 0.10
C GLU A 72 -39.31 0.99 -0.92
N THR A 73 -38.09 1.51 -1.11
CA THR A 73 -37.83 2.57 -2.10
C THR A 73 -38.12 2.08 -3.51
N ALA A 74 -37.75 0.85 -3.85
CA ALA A 74 -38.03 0.27 -5.16
C ALA A 74 -39.54 0.06 -5.38
N LEU A 75 -40.27 -0.35 -4.34
CA LEU A 75 -41.71 -0.53 -4.42
C LEU A 75 -42.45 0.80 -4.61
N VAL A 76 -42.05 1.84 -3.88
CA VAL A 76 -42.56 3.20 -4.08
C VAL A 76 -42.24 3.73 -5.49
N ALA A 77 -41.02 3.46 -5.98
CA ALA A 77 -40.65 3.84 -7.35
C ALA A 77 -41.54 3.14 -8.39
N ALA A 78 -41.80 1.84 -8.24
CA ALA A 78 -42.69 1.09 -9.12
C ALA A 78 -44.12 1.65 -9.11
N ALA A 79 -44.63 2.10 -7.96
CA ALA A 79 -45.93 2.75 -7.87
C ALA A 79 -45.99 4.10 -8.62
N PHE A 80 -44.87 4.82 -8.77
CA PHE A 80 -44.85 6.02 -9.59
C PHE A 80 -45.02 5.72 -11.08
N GLU A 81 -44.55 4.57 -11.57
CA GLU A 81 -44.74 4.17 -12.97
C GLU A 81 -46.19 3.79 -13.29
N THR A 82 -47.03 3.52 -12.29
CA THR A 82 -48.46 3.23 -12.49
C THR A 82 -49.29 4.49 -12.67
N ILE A 83 -48.71 5.68 -12.58
CA ILE A 83 -49.42 6.94 -12.81
C ILE A 83 -49.71 7.09 -14.31
N GLU A 84 -50.98 6.95 -14.68
CA GLU A 84 -51.40 7.03 -16.09
C GLU A 84 -51.90 8.41 -16.49
N ARG A 85 -52.19 9.28 -15.52
CA ARG A 85 -52.86 10.57 -15.79
C ARG A 85 -52.38 11.66 -14.85
N ILE A 86 -52.02 12.82 -15.42
CA ILE A 86 -51.61 14.02 -14.69
C ILE A 86 -52.51 15.18 -15.14
N GLY A 87 -53.24 15.77 -14.19
CA GLY A 87 -54.24 16.80 -14.47
C GLY A 87 -55.31 16.30 -15.47
N PRO A 88 -55.61 17.09 -16.53
CA PRO A 88 -56.62 16.70 -17.51
C PRO A 88 -56.13 15.67 -18.55
N SER A 89 -54.82 15.39 -18.64
CA SER A 89 -54.24 14.59 -19.72
C SER A 89 -53.65 13.26 -19.26
N ASN A 90 -53.63 12.30 -20.17
CA ASN A 90 -52.82 11.08 -20.01
C ASN A 90 -51.34 11.45 -19.93
N ALA A 91 -50.61 10.67 -19.15
CA ALA A 91 -49.19 10.82 -18.90
C ALA A 91 -48.46 9.51 -19.16
N LYS A 92 -47.23 9.59 -19.67
CA LYS A 92 -46.28 8.48 -19.63
C LYS A 92 -45.24 8.80 -18.57
N VAL A 93 -45.16 7.95 -17.55
CA VAL A 93 -44.25 8.11 -16.42
C VAL A 93 -43.24 6.97 -16.43
N LYS A 94 -41.96 7.29 -16.21
CA LYS A 94 -40.88 6.30 -16.19
C LYS A 94 -39.90 6.65 -15.08
N VAL A 95 -39.55 5.67 -14.25
CA VAL A 95 -38.48 5.83 -13.25
C VAL A 95 -37.16 5.81 -14.00
N SER A 96 -36.42 6.91 -13.96
CA SER A 96 -35.13 7.00 -14.62
C SER A 96 -34.04 6.39 -13.74
N VAL A 97 -33.99 6.78 -12.46
CA VAL A 97 -32.98 6.28 -11.53
C VAL A 97 -33.49 6.19 -10.09
N VAL A 98 -33.17 5.09 -9.42
CA VAL A 98 -33.26 4.96 -7.95
C VAL A 98 -31.84 4.99 -7.37
N LYS A 99 -31.46 6.10 -6.73
CA LYS A 99 -30.14 6.32 -6.12
C LYS A 99 -30.21 6.25 -4.60
N ASP A 100 -29.36 5.45 -3.96
CA ASP A 100 -29.15 5.58 -2.52
C ASP A 100 -28.27 6.80 -2.22
N VAL A 101 -28.91 7.85 -1.72
CA VAL A 101 -28.23 9.10 -1.31
C VAL A 101 -27.34 8.90 -0.09
N ARG A 102 -27.52 7.83 0.70
CA ARG A 102 -26.66 7.51 1.85
C ARG A 102 -25.29 7.07 1.37
N VAL A 103 -25.21 6.26 0.33
CA VAL A 103 -23.94 5.81 -0.26
C VAL A 103 -23.19 7.01 -0.84
N MET A 104 -23.84 7.82 -1.68
CA MET A 104 -23.21 9.02 -2.23
C MET A 104 -22.77 10.03 -1.15
N LYS A 105 -23.58 10.24 -0.10
CA LYS A 105 -23.19 11.10 1.02
C LYS A 105 -22.02 10.52 1.81
N ARG A 106 -21.95 9.20 2.01
CA ARG A 106 -20.78 8.56 2.65
C ARG A 106 -19.54 8.73 1.80
N ASP A 107 -19.62 8.52 0.48
CA ASP A 107 -18.48 8.70 -0.42
C ASP A 107 -18.02 10.16 -0.44
N PHE A 108 -18.95 11.10 -0.50
CA PHE A 108 -18.68 12.53 -0.36
C PHE A 108 -18.05 12.86 1.00
N MET A 109 -18.58 12.31 2.10
CA MET A 109 -18.03 12.51 3.44
C MET A 109 -16.62 11.97 3.56
N ILE A 110 -16.33 10.80 2.98
CA ILE A 110 -14.99 10.21 2.97
C ILE A 110 -14.03 11.09 2.16
N GLY A 111 -14.43 11.51 0.95
CA GLY A 111 -13.64 12.43 0.12
C GLY A 111 -13.38 13.75 0.84
N ARG A 112 -14.43 14.34 1.43
CA ARG A 112 -14.31 15.60 2.15
C ARG A 112 -13.49 15.46 3.43
N ALA A 113 -13.58 14.35 4.14
CA ALA A 113 -12.75 14.07 5.30
C ALA A 113 -11.28 13.92 4.91
N LYS A 114 -10.98 13.25 3.78
CA LYS A 114 -9.62 13.18 3.22
C LYS A 114 -9.09 14.57 2.87
N ASP A 115 -9.89 15.41 2.21
CA ASP A 115 -9.49 16.79 1.90
C ASP A 115 -9.25 17.62 3.17
N ILE A 116 -10.15 17.51 4.16
CA ILE A 116 -10.00 18.22 5.45
C ILE A 116 -8.74 17.74 6.15
N LEU A 117 -8.46 16.44 6.15
CA LEU A 117 -7.26 15.87 6.74
C LEU A 117 -6.01 16.32 5.98
N GLN A 118 -6.02 16.32 4.65
CA GLN A 118 -4.94 16.85 3.82
C GLN A 118 -4.70 18.34 4.05
N ASN A 119 -5.75 19.13 4.29
CA ASN A 119 -5.61 20.54 4.62
C ASN A 119 -5.18 20.75 6.09
N LEU A 120 -5.61 19.90 7.02
CA LEU A 120 -5.12 19.92 8.41
C LEU A 120 -3.63 19.58 8.46
N ILE A 121 -3.21 18.54 7.75
CA ILE A 121 -1.81 18.14 7.59
C ILE A 121 -1.05 19.17 6.74
N GLY A 122 -1.69 19.75 5.72
CA GLY A 122 -1.12 20.78 4.85
C GLY A 122 -0.99 22.17 5.49
N VAL A 123 -1.58 22.38 6.67
CA VAL A 123 -1.39 23.57 7.53
C VAL A 123 -0.37 23.31 8.64
N GLU A 124 0.03 22.06 8.87
CA GLU A 124 1.34 21.81 9.45
C GLU A 124 2.36 21.92 8.31
N GLN A 125 3.01 23.08 8.22
CA GLN A 125 4.33 23.14 7.58
C GLN A 125 5.09 21.88 7.98
N PRO A 126 5.68 21.13 7.04
CA PRO A 126 6.54 20.03 7.43
C PRO A 126 7.52 20.66 8.42
N SER A 127 7.56 20.12 9.64
CA SER A 127 8.39 20.69 10.70
C SER A 127 9.75 21.05 10.09
N ALA A 128 10.40 22.14 10.50
CA ALA A 128 11.72 22.49 9.96
C ALA A 128 12.64 21.26 9.93
N THR A 129 12.46 20.33 10.89
CA THR A 129 13.01 18.98 10.93
C THR A 129 12.66 18.08 9.73
N ALA A 130 11.39 17.91 9.35
CA ALA A 130 10.98 17.07 8.21
C ALA A 130 11.37 17.65 6.84
N ILE A 131 11.32 18.97 6.64
CA ILE A 131 11.86 19.61 5.43
C ILE A 131 13.38 19.40 5.38
N THR A 132 14.06 19.61 6.51
CA THR A 132 15.51 19.40 6.60
C THR A 132 15.87 17.93 6.37
N GLU A 133 15.09 16.98 6.88
CA GLU A 133 15.33 15.55 6.64
C GLU A 133 15.03 15.15 5.19
N GLN A 134 13.96 15.64 4.56
CA GLN A 134 13.70 15.38 3.15
C GLN A 134 14.80 15.98 2.25
N ILE A 135 15.22 17.22 2.51
CA ILE A 135 16.34 17.84 1.79
C ILE A 135 17.65 17.07 2.03
N LYS A 136 17.90 16.59 3.26
CA LYS A 136 19.06 15.74 3.56
C LYS A 136 18.96 14.38 2.87
N GLU A 137 17.80 13.77 2.80
CA GLU A 137 17.57 12.50 2.10
C GLU A 137 17.78 12.67 0.60
N ASP A 138 17.20 13.70 -0.02
CA ASP A 138 17.36 13.98 -1.45
C ASP A 138 18.83 14.26 -1.80
N VAL A 139 19.55 15.01 -0.95
CA VAL A 139 21.00 15.24 -1.11
C VAL A 139 21.81 13.96 -0.89
N ARG A 140 21.44 13.09 0.06
CA ARG A 140 22.14 11.82 0.34
C ARG A 140 21.87 10.74 -0.71
N THR A 141 20.66 10.67 -1.27
CA THR A 141 20.34 9.80 -2.40
C THR A 141 21.08 10.26 -3.66
N ALA A 142 21.29 11.57 -3.83
CA ALA A 142 22.18 12.12 -4.86
C ALA A 142 23.67 11.84 -4.62
N GLN A 143 24.08 11.42 -3.42
CA GLN A 143 25.47 11.08 -3.08
C GLN A 143 25.85 9.61 -3.35
N ILE A 144 24.91 8.75 -3.76
CA ILE A 144 25.30 7.40 -4.19
C ILE A 144 26.15 7.54 -5.44
N LEU A 145 27.41 7.17 -5.32
CA LEU A 145 28.34 7.10 -6.42
C LEU A 145 28.36 5.68 -6.98
N ASP A 146 28.92 5.58 -8.16
CA ASP A 146 29.24 4.33 -8.80
C ASP A 146 30.75 4.10 -8.65
N PHE A 147 31.12 3.04 -7.93
CA PHE A 147 32.51 2.58 -7.86
C PHE A 147 32.65 1.33 -8.71
N MET A 148 33.21 1.48 -9.91
CA MET A 148 33.46 0.37 -10.85
C MET A 148 32.19 -0.47 -11.16
N GLY A 149 31.04 0.16 -11.28
CA GLY A 149 29.75 -0.48 -11.54
C GLY A 149 28.98 -0.90 -10.29
N LEU A 150 29.46 -0.55 -9.09
CA LEU A 150 28.84 -0.91 -7.81
C LEU A 150 28.30 0.33 -7.08
N PRO A 151 27.08 0.26 -6.52
CA PRO A 151 26.57 1.30 -5.64
C PRO A 151 27.49 1.50 -4.45
N SER A 152 27.97 2.73 -4.26
CA SER A 152 28.90 3.07 -3.19
C SER A 152 28.60 4.43 -2.59
N GLY A 153 28.98 4.60 -1.33
CA GLY A 153 29.04 5.90 -0.69
C GLY A 153 30.21 6.75 -1.21
N PRO A 154 30.19 8.07 -0.99
CA PRO A 154 31.18 8.99 -1.53
C PRO A 154 32.57 8.83 -0.92
N ASP A 155 32.66 8.33 0.31
CA ASP A 155 33.92 8.23 1.05
C ASP A 155 34.61 6.87 0.88
N VAL A 156 34.06 5.96 0.05
CA VAL A 156 34.64 4.63 -0.19
C VAL A 156 36.06 4.71 -0.75
N GLN A 157 36.38 5.71 -1.55
CA GLN A 157 37.73 5.89 -2.11
C GLN A 157 38.70 6.55 -1.12
N THR A 158 38.22 7.49 -0.30
CA THR A 158 39.05 8.34 0.56
C THR A 158 39.24 7.77 1.97
N SER A 159 38.30 6.98 2.47
CA SER A 159 38.32 6.39 3.82
C SER A 159 39.32 5.23 3.90
N ASP A 160 40.04 5.11 5.03
CA ASP A 160 40.94 3.98 5.31
C ASP A 160 40.18 2.69 5.66
N GLU A 161 38.89 2.82 6.04
CA GLU A 161 37.98 1.71 6.32
C GLU A 161 36.79 1.70 5.37
N VAL A 162 36.30 0.50 5.04
CA VAL A 162 35.12 0.30 4.18
C VAL A 162 34.16 -0.73 4.77
N ILE A 163 32.87 -0.52 4.50
CA ILE A 163 31.80 -1.43 4.91
C ILE A 163 31.21 -2.08 3.67
N LEU A 164 31.34 -3.40 3.56
CA LEU A 164 30.75 -4.20 2.49
C LEU A 164 29.34 -4.61 2.89
N VAL A 165 28.36 -4.37 2.02
CA VAL A 165 26.95 -4.76 2.20
C VAL A 165 26.44 -5.53 0.98
N GLU A 166 25.32 -6.23 1.09
CA GLU A 166 24.80 -7.07 0.00
C GLU A 166 24.35 -6.23 -1.20
N GLY A 167 23.51 -5.23 -0.93
CA GLY A 167 22.74 -4.53 -1.95
C GLY A 167 22.79 -3.01 -1.89
N ARG A 168 22.16 -2.40 -2.91
CA ARG A 168 22.02 -0.95 -3.03
C ARG A 168 21.20 -0.34 -1.88
N ALA A 169 20.17 -1.05 -1.42
CA ALA A 169 19.28 -0.57 -0.37
C ALA A 169 20.00 -0.47 0.97
N ASP A 170 20.92 -1.40 1.26
CA ASP A 170 21.79 -1.34 2.43
C ASP A 170 22.70 -0.12 2.39
N VAL A 171 23.37 0.13 1.24
CA VAL A 171 24.21 1.32 1.03
C VAL A 171 23.40 2.59 1.30
N LEU A 172 22.18 2.65 0.77
CA LEU A 172 21.24 3.75 1.00
C LEU A 172 20.93 3.94 2.48
N ASN A 173 20.60 2.86 3.20
CA ASN A 173 20.26 2.96 4.61
C ASN A 173 21.47 3.40 5.45
N LEU A 174 22.66 2.88 5.17
CA LEU A 174 23.89 3.30 5.84
C LEU A 174 24.20 4.78 5.59
N LEU A 175 24.08 5.25 4.34
CA LEU A 175 24.25 6.66 3.97
C LEU A 175 23.25 7.57 4.68
N LYS A 176 21.97 7.18 4.75
CA LYS A 176 20.93 7.90 5.50
C LYS A 176 21.31 8.08 6.97
N ASN A 177 22.02 7.12 7.54
CA ASN A 177 22.44 7.12 8.93
C ASN A 177 23.82 7.74 9.18
N GLY A 178 24.47 8.28 8.14
CA GLY A 178 25.73 9.03 8.22
C GLY A 178 26.98 8.19 8.01
N ILE A 179 26.85 7.02 7.39
CA ILE A 179 27.96 6.11 7.08
C ILE A 179 28.21 6.18 5.57
N ASN A 180 29.28 6.86 5.20
CA ASN A 180 29.57 7.25 3.82
C ASN A 180 30.56 6.33 3.08
N ASN A 181 31.13 5.36 3.78
CA ASN A 181 32.15 4.42 3.29
C ASN A 181 31.58 3.02 3.02
N ALA A 182 30.27 2.93 2.75
CA ALA A 182 29.60 1.68 2.42
C ALA A 182 29.67 1.37 0.91
N ILE A 183 29.87 0.12 0.53
CA ILE A 183 29.87 -0.34 -0.87
C ILE A 183 29.12 -1.68 -0.98
N ALA A 184 28.27 -1.80 -2.00
CA ALA A 184 27.54 -3.02 -2.28
C ALA A 184 28.43 -4.05 -2.99
N ILE A 185 28.31 -5.33 -2.59
CA ILE A 185 28.97 -6.46 -3.25
C ILE A 185 28.15 -6.99 -4.43
N GLY A 186 26.86 -6.65 -4.53
CA GLY A 186 26.04 -6.98 -5.69
C GLY A 186 25.48 -8.40 -5.72
N GLY A 187 25.18 -8.98 -4.54
CA GLY A 187 24.57 -10.31 -4.42
C GLY A 187 25.57 -11.47 -4.57
N THR A 188 25.18 -12.51 -5.31
CA THR A 188 25.73 -13.89 -5.24
C THR A 188 27.14 -14.10 -5.82
N THR A 189 27.82 -13.07 -6.33
CA THR A 189 29.21 -13.21 -6.77
C THR A 189 29.96 -11.93 -6.50
N ILE A 190 30.99 -12.03 -5.67
CA ILE A 190 31.77 -10.86 -5.24
C ILE A 190 32.66 -10.35 -6.38
N PRO A 191 32.50 -9.09 -6.83
CA PRO A 191 33.29 -8.51 -7.90
C PRO A 191 34.76 -8.36 -7.53
N GLY A 192 35.66 -8.52 -8.50
CA GLY A 192 37.12 -8.36 -8.27
C GLY A 192 37.52 -6.97 -7.75
N ALA A 193 36.73 -5.94 -8.05
CA ALA A 193 36.92 -4.59 -7.49
C ALA A 193 36.83 -4.57 -5.96
N VAL A 194 35.86 -5.30 -5.38
CA VAL A 194 35.69 -5.42 -3.92
C VAL A 194 36.83 -6.23 -3.31
N VAL A 195 37.26 -7.31 -3.98
CA VAL A 195 38.39 -8.14 -3.53
C VAL A 195 39.68 -7.30 -3.43
N ASN A 196 39.96 -6.46 -4.43
CA ASN A 196 41.14 -5.61 -4.40
C ASN A 196 41.03 -4.54 -3.31
N LEU A 197 39.87 -3.90 -3.19
CA LEU A 197 39.60 -2.91 -2.15
C LEU A 197 39.81 -3.48 -0.75
N SER A 198 39.40 -4.75 -0.53
CA SER A 198 39.55 -5.42 0.76
C SER A 198 40.99 -5.62 1.22
N LYS A 199 41.95 -5.65 0.28
CA LYS A 199 43.38 -5.81 0.59
C LYS A 199 44.06 -4.49 0.95
N GLU A 200 43.48 -3.37 0.53
CA GLU A 200 44.05 -2.05 0.70
C GLU A 200 43.50 -1.35 1.96
N LYS A 201 42.33 -1.78 2.45
CA LYS A 201 41.55 -1.07 3.46
C LYS A 201 41.05 -2.00 4.55
N ILE A 202 40.82 -1.42 5.74
CA ILE A 202 40.19 -2.14 6.85
C ILE A 202 38.74 -2.44 6.46
N THR A 203 38.39 -3.72 6.38
CA THR A 203 37.15 -4.16 5.75
C THR A 203 36.21 -4.78 6.77
N THR A 204 35.03 -4.20 6.90
CA THR A 204 33.92 -4.75 7.70
C THR A 204 32.83 -5.26 6.77
N LEU A 205 32.49 -6.55 6.88
CA LEU A 205 31.36 -7.13 6.17
C LEU A 205 30.10 -7.01 7.03
N PHE A 206 29.06 -6.35 6.53
CA PHE A 206 27.78 -6.20 7.21
C PHE A 206 26.69 -6.92 6.40
N VAL A 207 26.18 -8.02 6.95
CA VAL A 207 25.17 -8.87 6.31
C VAL A 207 23.86 -8.92 7.11
N ASP A 208 22.82 -9.42 6.42
CA ASP A 208 21.50 -9.67 6.97
C ASP A 208 21.48 -10.74 8.06
N GLY A 209 20.43 -10.67 8.87
CA GLY A 209 20.18 -11.55 10.00
C GLY A 209 19.60 -12.91 9.62
N ASP A 210 19.69 -13.31 8.36
CA ASP A 210 19.02 -14.44 7.75
C ASP A 210 20.01 -15.52 7.27
N ARG A 211 19.51 -16.56 6.61
CA ARG A 211 20.36 -17.63 6.06
C ARG A 211 21.16 -17.18 4.83
N GLY A 212 20.68 -16.21 4.07
CA GLY A 212 21.40 -15.60 2.96
C GLY A 212 22.71 -14.97 3.42
N GLY A 213 22.66 -14.17 4.48
CA GLY A 213 23.83 -13.53 5.09
C GLY A 213 24.91 -14.52 5.52
N ASP A 214 24.53 -15.70 6.03
CA ASP A 214 25.50 -16.75 6.39
C ASP A 214 26.27 -17.31 5.18
N LEU A 215 25.65 -17.36 4.00
CA LEU A 215 26.32 -17.79 2.77
C LEU A 215 27.28 -16.71 2.28
N ILE A 216 26.87 -15.45 2.34
CA ILE A 216 27.69 -14.30 1.95
C ILE A 216 28.94 -14.21 2.83
N ILE A 217 28.81 -14.40 4.14
CA ILE A 217 29.96 -14.45 5.05
C ILE A 217 30.98 -15.50 4.60
N LYS A 218 30.52 -16.72 4.27
CA LYS A 218 31.41 -17.81 3.87
C LYS A 218 32.13 -17.49 2.56
N GLU A 219 31.41 -16.97 1.58
CA GLU A 219 31.99 -16.59 0.28
C GLU A 219 32.99 -15.44 0.42
N ALA A 220 32.60 -14.38 1.16
CA ALA A 220 33.45 -13.22 1.39
C ALA A 220 34.73 -13.58 2.16
N LEU A 221 34.66 -14.47 3.16
CA LEU A 221 35.85 -14.93 3.89
C LEU A 221 36.83 -15.75 3.03
N GLN A 222 36.35 -16.35 1.92
CA GLN A 222 37.19 -17.11 0.98
C GLN A 222 37.86 -16.20 -0.05
N LEU A 223 37.16 -15.16 -0.52
CA LEU A 223 37.59 -14.32 -1.63
C LEU A 223 38.22 -12.99 -1.21
N CYS A 224 37.79 -12.41 -0.10
CA CYS A 224 38.17 -11.07 0.38
C CYS A 224 38.97 -11.13 1.68
N ASP A 225 39.76 -10.08 1.94
CA ASP A 225 40.39 -9.88 3.24
C ASP A 225 39.45 -9.08 4.15
N ILE A 226 38.69 -9.81 4.97
CA ILE A 226 37.72 -9.23 5.91
C ILE A 226 38.34 -9.21 7.30
N ASP A 227 38.35 -8.03 7.94
CA ASP A 227 38.81 -7.85 9.32
C ASP A 227 37.68 -8.08 10.32
N TYR A 228 36.49 -7.56 10.00
CA TYR A 228 35.35 -7.59 10.91
C TYR A 228 34.08 -8.06 10.21
N ILE A 229 33.22 -8.76 10.96
CA ILE A 229 31.90 -9.17 10.52
C ILE A 229 30.86 -8.58 11.47
N VAL A 230 29.81 -8.04 10.86
CA VAL A 230 28.65 -7.48 11.53
C VAL A 230 27.42 -8.16 10.95
N ARG A 231 26.50 -8.55 11.83
CA ARG A 231 25.25 -9.17 11.43
C ARG A 231 24.08 -8.35 11.95
N ALA A 232 23.09 -8.14 11.11
CA ALA A 232 21.82 -7.58 11.54
C ALA A 232 21.14 -8.50 12.57
N PRO A 233 20.23 -7.97 13.42
CA PRO A 233 19.43 -8.80 14.30
C PRO A 233 18.70 -9.91 13.55
N THR A 234 18.42 -11.03 14.24
CA THR A 234 17.76 -12.21 13.66
C THR A 234 16.47 -11.84 12.92
N GLU A 235 16.32 -12.32 11.68
CA GLU A 235 15.20 -12.01 10.77
C GLU A 235 15.05 -10.53 10.40
N LYS A 236 16.12 -9.73 10.48
CA LYS A 236 16.14 -8.35 9.95
C LYS A 236 17.15 -8.20 8.83
N GLU A 237 16.78 -7.39 7.86
CA GLU A 237 17.63 -6.96 6.74
C GLU A 237 18.32 -5.64 7.10
N VAL A 238 19.51 -5.40 6.54
CA VAL A 238 20.30 -4.18 6.79
C VAL A 238 19.55 -2.94 6.30
N GLU A 239 18.76 -3.04 5.22
CA GLU A 239 17.91 -1.96 4.70
C GLU A 239 16.85 -1.44 5.70
N ASP A 240 16.40 -2.29 6.63
CA ASP A 240 15.34 -1.99 7.60
C ASP A 240 15.85 -1.51 8.98
N LEU A 241 17.17 -1.47 9.17
CA LEU A 241 17.74 -1.12 10.47
C LEU A 241 17.60 0.36 10.79
N THR A 242 17.20 0.66 12.03
CA THR A 242 17.22 2.01 12.56
C THR A 242 18.65 2.47 12.85
N LYS A 243 18.88 3.79 12.92
CA LYS A 243 20.19 4.37 13.33
C LYS A 243 20.76 3.70 14.58
N LYS A 244 19.94 3.50 15.60
CA LYS A 244 20.39 2.92 16.87
C LYS A 244 20.86 1.48 16.70
N GLU A 245 20.19 0.70 15.86
CA GLU A 245 20.53 -0.69 15.58
C GLU A 245 21.80 -0.80 14.75
N ILE A 246 21.96 0.00 13.69
CA ILE A 246 23.18 0.05 12.86
C ILE A 246 24.41 0.32 13.72
N PHE A 247 24.38 1.41 14.50
CA PHE A 247 25.53 1.76 15.34
C PHE A 247 25.75 0.77 16.50
N LYS A 248 24.72 0.06 16.95
CA LYS A 248 24.88 -1.02 17.93
C LYS A 248 25.60 -2.22 17.28
N ALA A 249 25.14 -2.66 16.12
CA ALA A 249 25.71 -3.78 15.39
C ALA A 249 27.19 -3.53 15.03
N LEU A 250 27.51 -2.34 14.52
CA LEU A 250 28.90 -1.96 14.19
C LEU A 250 29.83 -1.90 15.41
N ARG A 251 29.31 -1.58 16.61
CA ARG A 251 30.08 -1.63 17.86
C ARG A 251 30.31 -3.06 18.35
N GLU A 252 29.37 -3.95 18.07
CA GLU A 252 29.41 -5.37 18.43
C GLU A 252 30.07 -6.22 17.32
N LYS A 253 30.86 -5.59 16.44
CA LYS A 253 31.55 -6.26 15.34
C LYS A 253 32.49 -7.36 15.84
N ILE A 254 32.47 -8.49 15.14
CA ILE A 254 33.22 -9.69 15.48
C ILE A 254 34.47 -9.74 14.61
N ASP A 255 35.62 -10.05 15.20
CA ASP A 255 36.85 -10.27 14.45
C ASP A 255 36.72 -11.50 13.54
N ALA A 256 36.95 -11.32 12.24
CA ALA A 256 36.81 -12.37 11.25
C ALA A 256 37.79 -13.54 11.46
N GLN A 257 38.93 -13.33 12.12
CA GLN A 257 39.90 -14.39 12.43
C GLN A 257 39.35 -15.42 13.41
N LEU A 258 38.48 -15.02 14.33
CA LEU A 258 37.81 -15.93 15.27
C LEU A 258 36.92 -16.92 14.51
N LEU A 259 36.17 -16.42 13.52
CA LEU A 259 35.30 -17.24 12.67
C LEU A 259 36.09 -18.12 11.71
N LYS A 260 37.19 -17.62 11.10
CA LYS A 260 38.10 -18.44 10.27
C LYS A 260 38.66 -19.63 11.08
N THR A 261 38.93 -19.45 12.37
CA THR A 261 39.44 -20.51 13.26
C THR A 261 38.37 -21.53 13.62
N GLU A 262 37.13 -21.10 13.89
CA GLU A 262 36.01 -22.01 14.13
C GLU A 262 35.62 -22.82 12.87
N VAL A 263 35.61 -22.18 11.70
CA VAL A 263 35.33 -22.85 10.41
C VAL A 263 36.42 -23.89 10.13
N LYS A 264 37.70 -23.53 10.26
CA LYS A 264 38.80 -24.49 10.14
C LYS A 264 38.71 -25.63 11.15
N THR A 265 38.26 -25.35 12.38
CA THR A 265 38.09 -26.38 13.41
C THR A 265 36.92 -27.32 13.09
N LYS A 266 35.82 -26.81 12.53
CA LYS A 266 34.67 -27.62 12.07
C LYS A 266 35.04 -28.46 10.84
N GLU A 267 35.68 -27.86 9.85
CA GLU A 267 36.18 -28.56 8.65
C GLU A 267 37.23 -29.62 9.01
N LEU A 268 38.14 -29.33 9.94
CA LEU A 268 39.13 -30.29 10.44
C LEU A 268 38.45 -31.44 11.21
N LYS A 269 37.43 -31.14 12.03
CA LYS A 269 36.63 -32.18 12.71
C LYS A 269 35.86 -33.05 11.72
N GLU A 270 35.28 -32.48 10.66
CA GLU A 270 34.62 -33.24 9.60
C GLU A 270 35.60 -34.05 8.74
N PHE A 271 36.77 -33.50 8.45
CA PHE A 271 37.84 -34.19 7.73
C PHE A 271 38.40 -35.35 8.55
N ILE A 272 38.67 -35.17 9.85
CA ILE A 272 39.07 -36.25 10.75
C ILE A 272 37.96 -37.31 10.82
N ARG A 273 36.68 -36.91 10.91
CA ARG A 273 35.55 -37.85 10.95
C ARG A 273 35.40 -38.65 9.65
N ARG A 274 35.67 -38.05 8.49
CA ARG A 274 35.68 -38.75 7.19
C ARG A 274 36.85 -39.71 7.03
N ASN A 275 38.03 -39.35 7.53
CA ASN A 275 39.24 -40.16 7.40
C ASN A 275 39.46 -41.17 8.55
N ALA A 276 38.71 -41.06 9.64
CA ALA A 276 38.74 -42.00 10.76
C ALA A 276 37.73 -43.16 10.63
N ALA A 277 37.03 -43.29 9.50
CA ALA A 277 36.22 -44.47 9.21
C ALA A 277 37.15 -45.64 8.80
N PRO A 278 37.20 -46.76 9.55
CA PRO A 278 38.04 -47.89 9.17
C PRO A 278 37.49 -48.56 7.90
N GLN A 279 38.38 -48.88 6.95
CA GLN A 279 38.10 -49.82 5.87
C GLN A 279 37.75 -51.18 6.49
N ALA A 280 36.46 -51.47 6.60
CA ALA A 280 35.99 -52.81 6.94
C ALA A 280 36.16 -53.70 5.70
N SER A 281 37.10 -54.63 5.85
CA SER A 281 37.43 -55.72 4.94
C SER A 281 36.20 -56.46 4.39
N GLU A 282 36.15 -56.59 3.06
CA GLU A 282 35.44 -57.65 2.37
C GLU A 282 35.96 -59.01 2.88
N LYS A 283 35.10 -59.77 3.56
CA LYS A 283 35.24 -61.23 3.63
C LYS A 283 34.18 -61.82 2.73
N SER A 284 34.66 -62.31 1.60
CA SER A 284 34.01 -63.20 0.65
C SER A 284 33.36 -64.39 1.34
N GLU A 285 32.07 -64.56 1.08
CA GLU A 285 31.40 -65.86 1.10
C GLU A 285 32.03 -66.74 0.01
N THR A 286 32.60 -67.87 0.39
CA THR A 286 32.75 -69.03 -0.49
C THR A 286 32.11 -70.22 0.21
N THR A 287 30.91 -70.52 -0.24
CA THR A 287 30.19 -71.77 -0.07
C THR A 287 30.71 -72.74 -1.11
N GLU A 288 31.31 -73.85 -0.67
CA GLU A 288 31.21 -75.20 -1.26
C GLU A 288 31.76 -76.24 -0.27
#